data_AF-A0A6A9SJ60-F1
#
_entry.id   AF-A0A6A9SJ60-F1
#
_cell.length_a   1.000
_cell.length_b   1.000
_cell.length_c   1.000
_cell.angle_alpha   90.00
_cell.angle_beta   90.00
_cell.angle_gamma   90.00
#
_symmetry.space_group_name_H-M   'P 1'
#
loop_
_entity.id
_entity.type
_entity.pdbx_description
1 polymer ?
#
loop_
_entity_poly.entity_id
_entity_poly.type
_entity_poly.pdbx_seq_one_letter_code
_entity_poly.pdbx_strand_id
1 'polypeptide(L)'
;MVILLVLLAGCSGLNGGAPSTQPTETTSAIPTTTSSPSNATPTAATPSNTVNYTTLSDTEQQAFDAAQQRATGFAPDAVRESPYVNRTYFPTDAKEVFQEHEYVQKNGSYHQLSWDVGPTLATYEIQVTDHQPSENASVVVLENLSSEVREPVQKAIENGSYDTPFGKWDSLPESLSTADFVRANGTHYKLDVIAGDFWADEMRAEPVE
;
A
#
# COMPACT_ATOMS: atom_id res chain seq x y z
N MET A 1 62.80 -51.97 2.23
CA MET A 1 62.36 -52.77 1.08
C MET A 1 61.79 -54.09 1.59
N VAL A 2 60.46 -54.25 1.56
CA VAL A 2 59.56 -55.44 1.50
C VAL A 2 58.16 -54.78 1.37
N ILE A 3 57.42 -54.75 0.26
CA ILE A 3 56.84 -55.74 -0.67
C ILE A 3 55.48 -56.35 -0.19
N LEU A 4 54.52 -56.26 -1.13
CA LEU A 4 53.27 -57.03 -1.39
C LEU A 4 51.96 -56.63 -0.66
N LEU A 5 50.80 -56.29 -1.27
CA LEU A 5 49.95 -56.74 -2.42
C LEU A 5 48.89 -57.82 -2.07
N VAL A 6 47.61 -57.52 -2.44
CA VAL A 6 46.55 -58.38 -3.05
C VAL A 6 45.25 -58.71 -2.26
N LEU A 7 44.15 -58.13 -2.80
CA LEU A 7 42.77 -58.59 -3.16
C LEU A 7 41.81 -59.24 -2.14
N LEU A 8 40.50 -58.92 -2.31
CA LEU A 8 39.37 -59.83 -2.65
C LEU A 8 38.08 -58.96 -2.79
N ALA A 9 37.46 -58.78 -3.96
CA ALA A 9 36.56 -59.67 -4.71
C ALA A 9 35.20 -59.93 -4.02
N GLY A 10 34.09 -59.60 -4.72
CA GLY A 10 32.71 -59.72 -4.24
C GLY A 10 32.07 -61.11 -4.41
N CYS A 11 30.81 -61.23 -4.03
CA CYS A 11 29.90 -62.31 -4.45
C CYS A 11 28.43 -61.90 -4.30
N SER A 12 27.63 -62.30 -5.28
CA SER A 12 26.21 -62.02 -5.50
C SER A 12 25.28 -63.03 -4.79
N GLY A 13 24.02 -62.67 -4.51
CA GLY A 13 22.94 -63.67 -4.45
C GLY A 13 21.65 -63.36 -3.65
N LEU A 14 20.55 -63.21 -4.42
CA LEU A 14 19.14 -63.62 -4.17
C LEU A 14 18.13 -62.77 -3.33
N ASN A 15 17.15 -62.24 -4.10
CA ASN A 15 15.68 -62.26 -3.96
C ASN A 15 14.92 -61.63 -2.77
N GLY A 16 14.11 -60.61 -3.09
CA GLY A 16 12.67 -60.58 -2.80
C GLY A 16 12.15 -59.44 -1.91
N GLY A 17 11.38 -58.49 -2.50
CA GLY A 17 10.41 -57.67 -1.74
C GLY A 17 10.20 -56.22 -2.22
N ALA A 18 9.11 -56.02 -2.98
CA ALA A 18 8.26 -54.81 -3.20
C ALA A 18 8.87 -53.40 -3.49
N PRO A 19 8.29 -52.62 -4.44
CA PRO A 19 8.73 -51.26 -4.71
C PRO A 19 8.16 -50.28 -3.66
N SER A 20 9.05 -49.62 -2.91
CA SER A 20 8.69 -48.42 -2.14
C SER A 20 9.18 -47.20 -2.91
N THR A 21 8.26 -46.47 -3.54
CA THR A 21 8.51 -45.17 -4.16
C THR A 21 8.60 -44.12 -3.05
N GLN A 22 9.82 -43.83 -2.61
CA GLN A 22 10.12 -42.65 -1.80
C GLN A 22 10.31 -41.45 -2.76
N PRO A 23 9.62 -40.32 -2.58
CA PRO A 23 9.91 -39.11 -3.34
C PRO A 23 11.25 -38.54 -2.88
N THR A 24 12.20 -38.41 -3.81
CA THR A 24 13.40 -37.60 -3.61
C THR A 24 12.99 -36.13 -3.70
N GLU A 25 12.95 -35.43 -2.57
CA GLU A 25 12.85 -33.96 -2.57
C GLU A 25 14.13 -33.39 -3.20
N THR A 26 14.01 -32.96 -4.46
CA THR A 26 15.06 -32.21 -5.14
C THR A 26 14.88 -30.76 -4.75
N THR A 27 15.71 -30.26 -3.83
CA THR A 27 15.83 -28.83 -3.55
C THR A 27 16.38 -28.14 -4.80
N SER A 28 15.49 -27.58 -5.61
CA SER A 28 15.85 -26.73 -6.74
C SER A 28 16.28 -25.37 -6.20
N ALA A 29 17.58 -25.09 -6.18
CA ALA A 29 18.09 -23.76 -5.91
C ALA A 29 17.66 -22.85 -7.07
N ILE A 30 16.79 -21.89 -6.79
CA ILE A 30 16.42 -20.83 -7.75
C ILE A 30 17.67 -19.97 -7.95
N PRO A 31 18.21 -19.84 -9.17
CA PRO A 31 19.32 -18.92 -9.42
C PRO A 31 18.80 -17.50 -9.19
N THR A 32 19.40 -16.80 -8.23
CA THR A 32 19.19 -15.35 -8.08
C THR A 32 19.98 -14.69 -9.21
N THR A 33 19.28 -14.25 -10.26
CA THR A 33 19.87 -13.40 -11.30
C THR A 33 20.14 -12.03 -10.68
N THR A 34 21.34 -11.83 -10.16
CA THR A 34 21.82 -10.48 -9.84
C THR A 34 22.19 -9.82 -11.16
N SER A 35 21.23 -9.17 -11.81
CA SER A 35 21.49 -8.29 -12.94
C SER A 35 22.38 -7.15 -12.47
N SER A 36 23.56 -7.00 -13.08
CA SER A 36 24.38 -5.81 -12.91
C SER A 36 23.79 -4.69 -13.78
N PRO A 37 23.59 -3.47 -13.26
CA PRO A 37 23.03 -2.40 -14.07
C PRO A 37 23.92 -2.14 -15.28
N SER A 38 23.32 -2.19 -16.46
CA SER A 38 23.95 -1.81 -17.71
C SER A 38 24.15 -0.29 -17.71
N ASN A 39 25.35 0.18 -18.07
CA ASN A 39 25.60 1.60 -18.31
C ASN A 39 25.21 2.03 -19.73
N ALA A 40 24.42 1.21 -20.44
CA ALA A 40 23.88 1.59 -21.73
C ALA A 40 22.84 2.71 -21.54
N THR A 41 22.95 3.74 -22.37
CA THR A 41 21.88 4.75 -22.44
C THR A 41 20.70 4.15 -23.19
N PRO A 42 19.48 4.14 -22.61
CA PRO A 42 18.29 3.66 -23.30
C PRO A 42 18.06 4.47 -24.58
N THR A 43 17.69 3.81 -25.68
CA THR A 43 17.46 4.49 -26.98
C THR A 43 16.38 5.56 -26.92
N ALA A 44 15.41 5.41 -26.01
CA ALA A 44 14.32 6.36 -25.80
C ALA A 44 14.66 7.50 -24.82
N ALA A 45 15.81 7.42 -24.13
CA ALA A 45 16.21 8.46 -23.19
C ALA A 45 16.69 9.71 -23.95
N THR A 46 16.14 10.86 -23.55
CA THR A 46 16.46 12.20 -24.07
C THR A 46 16.66 13.16 -22.90
N PRO A 47 17.34 14.30 -23.10
CA PRO A 47 17.46 15.31 -22.05
C PRO A 47 16.13 15.88 -21.53
N SER A 48 15.04 15.76 -22.29
CA SER A 48 13.73 16.30 -21.91
C SER A 48 12.81 15.30 -21.19
N ASN A 49 13.06 13.99 -21.28
CA ASN A 49 12.32 12.95 -20.54
C ASN A 49 13.20 12.23 -19.50
N THR A 50 14.41 12.75 -19.24
CA THR A 50 15.33 12.22 -18.23
C THR A 50 15.69 13.31 -17.24
N VAL A 51 15.47 13.05 -15.95
CA VAL A 51 15.94 13.92 -14.86
C VAL A 51 17.22 13.35 -14.24
N ASN A 52 18.16 14.22 -13.87
CA ASN A 52 19.37 13.82 -13.17
C ASN A 52 19.09 13.69 -11.68
N TYR A 53 19.47 12.57 -11.07
CA TYR A 53 19.23 12.32 -9.64
C TYR A 53 19.78 13.45 -8.74
N THR A 54 20.95 14.00 -9.07
CA THR A 54 21.59 15.04 -8.25
C THR A 54 20.94 16.41 -8.36
N THR A 55 19.99 16.62 -9.27
CA THR A 55 19.22 17.87 -9.37
C THR A 55 17.91 17.79 -8.59
N LEU A 56 17.53 16.61 -8.11
CA LEU A 56 16.35 16.40 -7.27
C LEU A 56 16.59 16.96 -5.87
N SER A 57 15.54 17.47 -5.24
CA SER A 57 15.50 17.82 -3.82
C SER A 57 15.71 16.58 -2.93
N ASP A 58 16.03 16.81 -1.65
CA ASP A 58 16.24 15.70 -0.69
C ASP A 58 15.01 14.80 -0.55
N THR A 59 13.80 15.35 -0.64
CA THR A 59 12.55 14.58 -0.56
C THR A 59 12.33 13.76 -1.82
N GLU A 60 12.55 14.33 -3.00
CA GLU A 60 12.46 13.62 -4.28
C GLU A 60 13.50 12.51 -4.38
N GLN A 61 14.74 12.77 -3.94
CA GLN A 61 15.78 11.75 -3.86
C GLN A 61 15.36 10.56 -2.98
N GLN A 62 14.81 10.84 -1.79
CA GLN A 62 14.30 9.79 -0.91
C GLN A 62 13.12 9.02 -1.52
N ALA A 63 12.20 9.71 -2.22
CA ALA A 63 11.08 9.09 -2.90
C ALA A 63 11.55 8.15 -4.03
N PHE A 64 12.51 8.62 -4.83
CA PHE A 64 13.14 7.81 -5.87
C PHE A 64 13.85 6.58 -5.27
N ASP A 65 14.67 6.77 -4.24
CA ASP A 65 15.40 5.68 -3.59
C ASP A 65 14.47 4.64 -2.96
N ALA A 66 13.33 5.07 -2.43
CA ALA A 66 12.28 4.17 -1.97
C ALA A 66 11.62 3.43 -3.14
N ALA A 67 11.34 4.12 -4.25
CA ALA A 67 10.75 3.57 -5.48
C ALA A 67 11.64 2.51 -6.16
N GLN A 68 12.96 2.58 -5.97
CA GLN A 68 13.91 1.56 -6.44
C GLN A 68 13.78 0.24 -5.66
N GLN A 69 13.34 0.29 -4.41
CA GLN A 69 13.21 -0.90 -3.55
C GLN A 69 11.83 -1.54 -3.68
N ARG A 70 10.78 -0.70 -3.81
CA ARG A 70 9.38 -1.10 -3.92
C ARG A 70 8.53 0.07 -4.40
N ALA A 71 7.31 -0.19 -4.86
CA ALA A 71 6.37 0.88 -5.16
C ALA A 71 6.17 1.84 -3.98
N THR A 72 6.34 3.12 -4.28
CA THR A 72 6.30 4.21 -3.31
C THR A 72 5.13 5.13 -3.63
N GLY A 73 4.32 5.43 -2.61
CA GLY A 73 3.11 6.22 -2.78
C GLY A 73 3.32 7.70 -2.47
N PHE A 74 2.47 8.55 -3.05
CA PHE A 74 2.41 9.99 -2.79
C PHE A 74 1.03 10.41 -2.29
N ALA A 75 0.98 11.23 -1.24
CA ALA A 75 -0.27 11.62 -0.59
C ALA A 75 -0.20 12.99 0.10
N PRO A 76 -1.34 13.69 0.24
CA PRO A 76 -1.41 14.96 0.97
C PRO A 76 -1.24 14.76 2.47
N ASP A 77 -0.96 15.85 3.20
CA ASP A 77 -0.68 15.86 4.64
C ASP A 77 -1.77 15.16 5.45
N ALA A 78 -3.04 15.42 5.12
CA ALA A 78 -4.19 14.81 5.78
C ALA A 78 -4.20 13.27 5.73
N VAL A 79 -3.59 12.67 4.69
CA VAL A 79 -3.40 11.21 4.59
C VAL A 79 -2.15 10.78 5.34
N ARG A 80 -1.03 11.50 5.14
CA ARG A 80 0.29 11.15 5.72
C ARG A 80 0.32 11.23 7.24
N GLU A 81 -0.44 12.15 7.80
CA GLU A 81 -0.53 12.40 9.24
C GLU A 81 -1.65 11.58 9.90
N SER A 82 -2.46 10.87 9.13
CA SER A 82 -3.53 10.05 9.69
C SER A 82 -2.95 8.89 10.50
N PRO A 83 -3.35 8.72 11.77
CA PRO A 83 -2.86 7.62 12.61
C PRO A 83 -3.40 6.25 12.17
N TYR A 84 -4.36 6.22 11.24
CA TYR A 84 -4.97 5.01 10.72
C TYR A 84 -4.31 4.52 9.42
N VAL A 85 -3.43 5.33 8.82
CA VAL A 85 -2.73 4.98 7.59
C VAL A 85 -1.38 4.34 7.94
N ASN A 86 -1.32 3.01 7.90
CA ASN A 86 -0.12 2.24 8.24
C ASN A 86 0.86 2.09 7.05
N ARG A 87 1.06 3.18 6.29
CA ARG A 87 1.99 3.24 5.16
C ARG A 87 2.66 4.59 5.10
N THR A 88 3.95 4.59 4.80
CA THR A 88 4.69 5.81 4.52
C THR A 88 4.41 6.27 3.09
N TYR A 89 3.97 7.51 2.97
CA TYR A 89 3.81 8.22 1.70
C TYR A 89 4.72 9.45 1.67
N PHE A 90 5.16 9.82 0.48
CA PHE A 90 5.84 11.09 0.25
C PHE A 90 4.81 12.21 -0.03
N PRO A 91 5.17 13.48 0.19
CA PRO A 91 4.35 14.62 -0.19
C PRO A 91 3.92 14.57 -1.66
N THR A 92 2.69 15.00 -1.97
CA THR A 92 2.15 14.94 -3.34
C THR A 92 2.95 15.75 -4.36
N ASP A 93 3.51 16.89 -3.97
CA ASP A 93 4.35 17.76 -4.80
C ASP A 93 5.68 17.11 -5.19
N ALA A 94 6.25 16.25 -4.34
CA ALA A 94 7.48 15.51 -4.63
C ALA A 94 7.38 14.52 -5.80
N LYS A 95 6.18 14.34 -6.37
CA LYS A 95 5.93 13.46 -7.51
C LYS A 95 5.97 14.20 -8.86
N GLU A 96 5.82 15.53 -8.86
CA GLU A 96 5.61 16.32 -10.09
C GLU A 96 6.77 16.15 -11.07
N VAL A 97 8.02 16.28 -10.59
CA VAL A 97 9.22 16.07 -11.41
C VAL A 97 9.25 14.68 -12.04
N PHE A 98 8.76 13.65 -11.35
CA PHE A 98 8.77 12.28 -11.85
C PHE A 98 7.63 11.99 -12.83
N GLN A 99 6.53 12.73 -12.79
CA GLN A 99 5.42 12.58 -13.74
C GLN A 99 5.74 13.18 -15.10
N GLU A 100 6.64 14.17 -15.14
CA GLU A 100 7.09 14.83 -16.38
C GLU A 100 8.22 14.06 -17.09
N HIS A 101 8.82 13.06 -16.44
CA HIS A 101 9.99 12.34 -16.94
C HIS A 101 9.75 10.83 -16.96
N GLU A 102 10.32 10.14 -17.94
CA GLU A 102 10.25 8.69 -18.06
C GLU A 102 11.43 8.00 -17.36
N TYR A 103 12.53 8.74 -17.17
CA TYR A 103 13.78 8.19 -16.65
C TYR A 103 14.39 9.09 -15.58
N VAL A 104 15.07 8.46 -14.61
CA VAL A 104 16.02 9.12 -13.71
C VAL A 104 17.41 8.55 -13.97
N GLN A 105 18.38 9.43 -14.19
CA GLN A 105 19.78 9.04 -14.30
C GLN A 105 20.47 9.17 -12.93
N LYS A 106 21.00 8.06 -12.41
CA LYS A 106 21.74 8.01 -11.14
C LYS A 106 23.07 7.28 -11.35
N ASN A 107 24.18 7.93 -11.01
CA ASN A 107 25.54 7.37 -11.15
C ASN A 107 25.87 6.83 -12.55
N GLY A 108 25.31 7.44 -13.59
CA GLY A 108 25.49 7.02 -14.99
C GLY A 108 24.54 5.92 -15.47
N SER A 109 23.81 5.26 -14.56
CA SER A 109 22.77 4.28 -14.91
C SER A 109 21.41 4.96 -15.04
N TYR A 110 20.57 4.44 -15.93
CA TYR A 110 19.20 4.91 -16.13
C TYR A 110 18.22 4.02 -15.40
N HIS A 111 17.24 4.63 -14.75
CA HIS A 111 16.12 3.94 -14.15
C HIS A 111 14.83 4.41 -14.82
N GLN A 112 14.04 3.47 -15.34
CA GLN A 112 12.74 3.76 -15.91
C GLN A 112 11.72 3.90 -14.79
N LEU A 113 10.91 4.95 -14.87
CA LEU A 113 9.80 5.19 -13.96
C LEU A 113 8.54 4.52 -14.50
N SER A 114 7.80 3.86 -13.62
CA SER A 114 6.47 3.35 -13.92
C SER A 114 5.49 3.76 -12.82
N TRP A 115 4.23 3.96 -13.22
CA TRP A 115 3.17 4.49 -12.38
C TRP A 115 1.99 3.54 -12.33
N ASP A 116 1.51 3.28 -11.12
CA ASP A 116 0.32 2.50 -10.85
C ASP A 116 -0.64 3.30 -9.96
N VAL A 117 -1.91 2.89 -9.97
CA VAL A 117 -2.89 3.36 -8.99
C VAL A 117 -2.66 2.61 -7.69
N GLY A 118 -2.39 3.35 -6.61
CA GLY A 118 -2.24 2.82 -5.27
C GLY A 118 -3.58 2.53 -4.57
N PRO A 119 -3.56 2.24 -3.26
CA PRO A 119 -4.78 1.99 -2.51
C PRO A 119 -5.66 3.23 -2.45
N THR A 120 -6.97 3.00 -2.42
CA THR A 120 -7.97 4.03 -2.13
C THR A 120 -8.13 4.15 -0.61
N LEU A 121 -8.08 5.37 -0.09
CA LEU A 121 -8.27 5.69 1.31
C LEU A 121 -9.53 6.53 1.47
N ALA A 122 -10.49 6.05 2.27
CA ALA A 122 -11.74 6.74 2.52
C ALA A 122 -11.62 7.72 3.71
N THR A 123 -12.39 8.80 3.62
CA THR A 123 -12.75 9.72 4.68
C THR A 123 -14.26 9.99 4.58
N TYR A 124 -14.88 10.40 5.68
CA TYR A 124 -16.29 10.71 5.76
C TYR A 124 -16.48 12.00 6.53
N GLU A 125 -17.28 12.91 6.01
CA GLU A 125 -17.81 14.03 6.76
C GLU A 125 -19.18 13.63 7.32
N ILE A 126 -19.32 13.66 8.63
CA ILE A 126 -20.59 13.46 9.32
C ILE A 126 -21.17 14.84 9.61
N GLN A 127 -22.28 15.16 8.98
CA GLN A 127 -23.04 16.38 9.22
C GLN A 127 -24.28 16.06 10.04
N VAL A 128 -24.62 16.95 10.95
CA VAL A 128 -25.84 16.84 11.75
C VAL A 128 -26.59 18.15 11.76
N THR A 129 -27.91 18.06 11.66
CA THR A 129 -28.79 19.23 11.72
C THR A 129 -30.00 18.93 12.60
N ASP A 130 -30.35 19.86 13.48
CA ASP A 130 -31.57 19.80 14.27
C ASP A 130 -32.78 19.64 13.36
N HIS A 131 -33.48 18.50 13.47
CA HIS A 131 -34.62 18.23 12.63
C HIS A 131 -35.54 17.19 13.27
N GLN A 132 -36.84 17.44 13.21
CA GLN A 132 -37.81 16.53 13.79
C GLN A 132 -38.11 15.37 12.82
N PRO A 133 -37.94 14.10 13.23
CA PRO A 133 -38.18 12.97 12.37
C PRO A 133 -39.67 12.82 12.02
N SER A 134 -39.94 12.30 10.82
CA SER A 134 -41.27 11.80 10.47
C SER A 134 -41.62 10.53 11.27
N GLU A 135 -42.90 10.16 11.36
CA GLU A 135 -43.35 8.99 12.15
C GLU A 135 -42.65 7.67 11.78
N ASN A 136 -42.17 7.53 10.54
CA ASN A 136 -41.52 6.31 10.03
C ASN A 136 -40.00 6.44 9.86
N ALA A 137 -39.39 7.53 10.32
CA ALA A 137 -37.94 7.72 10.15
C ALA A 137 -37.15 6.76 11.07
N SER A 138 -35.99 6.29 10.59
CA SER A 138 -35.08 5.49 11.40
C SER A 138 -34.37 6.38 12.41
N VAL A 139 -34.62 6.15 13.71
CA VAL A 139 -34.02 6.92 14.81
C VAL A 139 -33.17 6.01 15.69
N VAL A 140 -31.89 6.32 15.82
CA VAL A 140 -30.97 5.64 16.75
C VAL A 140 -30.64 6.55 17.93
N VAL A 141 -30.57 5.99 19.14
CA VAL A 141 -30.10 6.75 20.31
C VAL A 141 -28.58 6.81 20.29
N LEU A 142 -27.97 7.99 20.51
CA LEU A 142 -26.51 8.19 20.48
C LEU A 142 -25.75 7.14 21.32
N GLU A 143 -26.26 6.85 22.53
CA GLU A 143 -25.65 5.88 23.44
C GLU A 143 -25.69 4.43 22.95
N ASN A 144 -26.59 4.11 22.02
CA ASN A 144 -26.70 2.80 21.41
C ASN A 144 -25.76 2.63 20.21
N LEU A 145 -25.13 3.70 19.70
CA LEU A 145 -24.09 3.61 18.68
C LEU A 145 -22.84 2.94 19.25
N SER A 146 -22.07 2.23 18.42
CA SER A 146 -20.78 1.68 18.81
C SER A 146 -19.82 2.79 19.25
N SER A 147 -18.87 2.50 20.13
CA SER A 147 -17.89 3.50 20.59
C SER A 147 -17.09 4.13 19.44
N GLU A 148 -16.86 3.35 18.37
CA GLU A 148 -16.19 3.78 17.15
C GLU A 148 -16.92 4.92 16.43
N VAL A 149 -18.25 4.89 16.42
CA VAL A 149 -19.12 5.87 15.74
C VAL A 149 -19.64 6.95 16.68
N ARG A 150 -19.86 6.59 17.96
CA ARG A 150 -20.45 7.49 18.96
C ARG A 150 -19.64 8.77 19.14
N GLU A 151 -18.32 8.66 19.28
CA GLU A 151 -17.46 9.85 19.46
C GLU A 151 -17.48 10.77 18.21
N PRO A 152 -17.31 10.27 16.98
CA PRO A 152 -17.51 11.06 15.76
C PRO A 152 -18.87 11.78 15.68
N VAL A 153 -19.97 11.06 15.94
CA VAL A 153 -21.32 11.63 15.88
C VAL A 153 -21.53 12.67 16.99
N GLN A 154 -21.01 12.41 18.20
CA GLN A 154 -21.05 13.38 19.28
C GLN A 154 -20.30 14.67 18.90
N LYS A 155 -19.11 14.57 18.32
CA LYS A 155 -18.35 15.73 17.85
C LYS A 155 -19.07 16.48 16.74
N ALA A 156 -19.75 15.76 15.83
CA ALA A 156 -20.60 16.39 14.83
C ALA A 156 -21.73 17.18 15.49
N ILE A 157 -22.40 16.63 16.51
CA ILE A 157 -23.46 17.33 17.27
C ILE A 157 -22.93 18.60 17.94
N GLU A 158 -21.72 18.55 18.48
CA GLU A 158 -21.10 19.69 19.16
C GLU A 158 -20.64 20.80 18.19
N ASN A 159 -20.17 20.44 16.98
CA ASN A 159 -19.53 21.37 16.05
C ASN A 159 -20.35 21.65 14.76
N GLY A 160 -21.47 20.96 14.56
CA GLY A 160 -22.26 20.94 13.32
C GLY A 160 -21.82 19.86 12.33
N SER A 161 -20.53 19.58 12.25
CA SER A 161 -19.98 18.46 11.47
C SER A 161 -18.70 17.88 12.08
N TYR A 162 -18.28 16.72 11.59
CA TYR A 162 -17.02 16.08 11.95
C TYR A 162 -16.45 15.29 10.77
N ASP A 163 -15.21 15.61 10.39
CA ASP A 163 -14.44 14.85 9.40
C ASP A 163 -13.69 13.69 10.07
N THR A 164 -13.88 12.49 9.55
CA THR A 164 -13.09 11.34 9.97
C THR A 164 -11.71 11.37 9.30
N PRO A 165 -10.61 11.09 10.00
CA PRO A 165 -9.31 10.96 9.37
C PRO A 165 -9.30 9.87 8.28
N PHE A 166 -8.50 10.06 7.23
CA PHE A 166 -8.34 9.08 6.16
C PHE A 166 -7.96 7.69 6.70
N GLY A 167 -8.57 6.64 6.17
CA GLY A 167 -8.28 5.26 6.57
C GLY A 167 -8.80 4.88 7.96
N LYS A 168 -9.51 5.77 8.67
CA LYS A 168 -10.16 5.42 9.95
C LYS A 168 -11.14 4.26 9.76
N TRP A 169 -11.88 4.29 8.66
CA TRP A 169 -12.84 3.26 8.27
C TRP A 169 -12.59 2.84 6.83
N ASP A 170 -12.46 1.54 6.60
CA ASP A 170 -12.35 0.97 5.24
C ASP A 170 -13.66 1.17 4.45
N SER A 171 -14.80 1.26 5.15
CA SER A 171 -16.12 1.52 4.59
C SER A 171 -17.00 2.21 5.63
N LEU A 172 -18.05 2.91 5.18
CA LEU A 172 -18.97 3.60 6.09
C LEU A 172 -19.56 2.60 7.10
N PRO A 173 -19.44 2.84 8.42
CA PRO A 173 -20.04 1.98 9.42
C PRO A 173 -21.56 1.82 9.21
N GLU A 174 -22.04 0.58 9.32
CA GLU A 174 -23.43 0.23 9.02
C GLU A 174 -24.44 1.08 9.81
N SER A 175 -24.12 1.42 11.06
CA SER A 175 -24.96 2.25 11.94
C SER A 175 -25.16 3.68 11.42
N LEU A 176 -24.24 4.21 10.61
CA LEU A 176 -24.40 5.50 9.94
C LEU A 176 -25.13 5.37 8.59
N SER A 177 -25.06 4.21 7.95
CA SER A 177 -25.74 3.97 6.67
C SER A 177 -27.24 3.67 6.81
N THR A 178 -27.69 3.28 8.01
CA THR A 178 -29.05 2.77 8.28
C THR A 178 -29.90 3.69 9.14
N ALA A 179 -29.30 4.69 9.80
CA ALA A 179 -29.99 5.64 10.65
C ALA A 179 -30.11 6.99 9.95
N ASP A 180 -31.34 7.45 9.74
CA ASP A 180 -31.61 8.78 9.19
C ASP A 180 -31.44 9.87 10.26
N PHE A 181 -31.67 9.50 11.53
CA PHE A 181 -31.62 10.41 12.68
C PHE A 181 -30.90 9.78 13.86
N VAL A 182 -30.18 10.63 14.60
CA VAL A 182 -29.68 10.32 15.93
C VAL A 182 -30.42 11.14 16.98
N ARG A 183 -30.79 10.51 18.09
CA ARG A 183 -31.36 11.19 19.27
C ARG A 183 -30.29 11.35 20.35
N ALA A 184 -30.03 12.58 20.76
CA ALA A 184 -29.13 12.92 21.85
C ALA A 184 -29.76 14.01 22.74
N ASN A 185 -29.70 13.84 24.06
CA ASN A 185 -30.23 14.80 25.04
C ASN A 185 -31.70 15.25 24.81
N GLY A 186 -32.52 14.37 24.21
CA GLY A 186 -33.93 14.67 23.89
C GLY A 186 -34.15 15.39 22.55
N THR A 187 -33.08 15.82 21.89
CA THR A 187 -33.11 16.43 20.55
C THR A 187 -32.86 15.37 19.48
N HIS A 188 -33.51 15.53 18.32
CA HIS A 188 -33.26 14.72 17.13
C HIS A 188 -32.42 15.51 16.14
N TYR A 189 -31.37 14.85 15.64
CA TYR A 189 -30.49 15.37 14.63
C TYR A 189 -30.61 14.49 13.40
N LYS A 190 -30.89 15.08 12.24
CA LYS A 190 -30.75 14.38 10.97
C LYS A 190 -29.27 14.14 10.71
N LEU A 191 -28.91 12.92 10.33
CA LEU A 191 -27.57 12.55 9.90
C LEU A 191 -27.46 12.69 8.38
N ASP A 192 -26.44 13.38 7.92
CA ASP A 192 -26.03 13.39 6.52
C ASP A 192 -24.55 12.99 6.49
N VAL A 193 -24.17 12.05 5.63
CA VAL A 193 -22.80 11.58 5.52
C VAL A 193 -22.29 11.76 4.10
N ILE A 194 -21.15 12.42 3.96
CA ILE A 194 -20.50 12.67 2.67
C ILE A 194 -19.22 11.83 2.65
N ALA A 195 -19.10 10.94 1.67
CA ALA A 195 -17.88 10.17 1.46
C ALA A 195 -16.86 10.98 0.64
N GLY A 196 -15.60 10.91 1.04
CA GLY A 196 -14.46 11.40 0.29
C GLY A 196 -13.44 10.29 0.12
N ASP A 197 -12.97 10.08 -1.10
CA ASP A 197 -11.95 9.08 -1.39
C ASP A 197 -10.67 9.76 -1.89
N PHE A 198 -9.53 9.23 -1.46
CA PHE A 198 -8.22 9.58 -1.99
C PHE A 198 -7.59 8.37 -2.68
N TRP A 199 -7.25 8.54 -3.96
CA TRP A 199 -6.45 7.58 -4.71
C TRP A 199 -4.99 7.98 -4.64
N ALA A 200 -4.17 7.16 -4.00
CA ALA A 200 -2.73 7.37 -4.02
C ALA A 200 -2.17 7.02 -5.40
N ASP A 201 -1.20 7.80 -5.88
CA ASP A 201 -0.35 7.38 -7.00
C ASP A 201 0.86 6.64 -6.45
N GLU A 202 1.26 5.56 -7.13
CA GLU A 202 2.45 4.79 -6.80
C GLU A 202 3.47 4.80 -7.93
N MET A 203 4.72 5.04 -7.57
CA MET A 203 5.86 5.03 -8.48
C MET A 203 6.79 3.85 -8.18
N ARG A 204 7.29 3.20 -9.24
CA ARG A 204 8.44 2.28 -9.20
C ARG A 204 9.56 2.82 -10.07
N ALA A 205 10.79 2.50 -9.70
CA ALA A 205 11.98 2.85 -10.47
C ALA A 205 12.83 1.60 -10.72
N GLU A 206 12.89 1.15 -11.96
CA GLU A 206 13.60 -0.09 -12.33
C GLU A 206 14.84 0.24 -13.18
N PRO A 207 16.01 -0.39 -12.93
CA PRO A 207 17.17 -0.20 -13.78
C PRO A 207 16.87 -0.65 -15.22
N VAL A 208 17.33 0.12 -16.19
CA VAL A 208 17.27 -0.29 -17.61
C VAL A 208 18.50 -1.12 -17.95
N GLU A 209 18.30 -2.28 -18.60
CA GLU A 209 19.36 -3.18 -19.08
C GLU A 209 19.79 -2.88 -20.53
#